data_AF-A0A9E2DEI8-F1
#
_entry.id   AF-A0A9E2DEI8-F1
#
_cell.length_a   1.000
_cell.length_b   1.000
_cell.length_c   1.000
_cell.angle_alpha   90.00
_cell.angle_beta   90.00
_cell.angle_gamma   90.00
#
_symmetry.space_group_name_H-M   'P 1'
#
loop_
_entity.id
_entity.type
_entity.pdbx_description
1 polymer ?
#
loop_
_entity_poly.entity_id
_entity_poly.type
_entity_poly.pdbx_seq_one_letter_code
_entity_poly.pdbx_strand_id
1 'polypeptide(L)'
;VGITHWEARDGQPPSILPGAKPKMFFAPDQIQKRNQDWGPQKFQAELSAAWQAFLEVVDGWVSINHRVGREELEETFQEVLAGAKPDHAFVVSLD
;
A
#
# COMPACT_ATOMS: atom_id res chain seq x y z
N VAL A 1 7.10 -6.81 0.55
CA VAL A 1 7.32 -7.84 1.60
C VAL A 1 6.00 -8.17 2.26
N GLY A 2 5.54 -9.42 2.07
CA GLY A 2 4.20 -9.95 2.37
C GLY A 2 4.03 -11.25 1.58
N ILE A 3 2.91 -11.96 1.71
CA ILE A 3 2.67 -13.22 0.94
C ILE A 3 2.77 -13.00 -0.58
N THR A 4 2.52 -11.78 -1.05
CA THR A 4 2.60 -11.39 -2.47
C THR A 4 4.04 -11.22 -2.99
N HIS A 5 5.05 -11.21 -2.12
CA HIS A 5 6.45 -11.23 -2.54
C HIS A 5 6.85 -12.66 -2.89
N TRP A 6 6.32 -13.16 -4.01
CA TRP A 6 6.37 -14.57 -4.40
C TRP A 6 7.80 -15.08 -4.62
N GLU A 7 8.70 -14.24 -5.17
CA GLU A 7 10.11 -14.56 -5.39
C GLU A 7 10.92 -14.75 -4.10
N ALA A 8 10.45 -14.16 -2.99
CA ALA A 8 11.12 -14.19 -1.69
C ALA A 8 10.32 -15.00 -0.65
N ARG A 9 9.38 -15.85 -1.06
CA ARG A 9 8.63 -16.73 -0.15
C ARG A 9 9.54 -17.60 0.71
N ASP A 10 10.66 -18.03 0.12
CA ASP A 10 11.70 -18.82 0.77
C ASP A 10 12.94 -17.95 1.02
N GLY A 11 12.74 -16.75 1.59
CA GLY A 11 13.84 -15.87 2.02
C GLY A 11 14.86 -16.58 2.93
N GLN A 12 15.93 -15.86 3.32
CA GLN A 12 17.00 -16.47 4.12
C GLN A 12 16.45 -17.17 5.39
N PRO A 13 17.02 -18.34 5.77
CA PRO A 13 16.61 -19.06 6.97
C PRO A 13 16.56 -18.14 8.18
N PRO A 14 15.48 -18.16 8.98
CA PRO A 14 15.36 -17.32 10.17
C PRO A 14 16.52 -17.47 11.17
N SER A 15 17.24 -18.59 11.12
CA SER A 15 18.43 -18.87 11.93
C SER A 15 19.67 -18.03 11.58
N ILE A 16 19.69 -17.39 10.40
CA ILE A 16 20.84 -16.62 9.90
C ILE A 16 20.64 -15.11 10.13
N LEU A 17 19.41 -14.67 10.42
CA LEU A 17 19.09 -13.26 10.62
C LEU A 17 19.49 -12.81 12.04
N PRO A 18 20.31 -11.75 12.19
CA PRO A 18 20.68 -11.24 13.50
C PRO A 18 19.48 -10.57 14.19
N GLY A 19 19.34 -10.78 15.51
CA GLY A 19 18.32 -10.11 16.32
C GLY A 19 17.13 -11.00 16.69
N ALA A 20 15.96 -10.37 16.89
CA ALA A 20 14.76 -11.07 17.32
C ALA A 20 14.31 -12.09 16.26
N LYS A 21 13.85 -13.27 16.71
CA LYS A 21 13.31 -14.29 15.81
C LYS A 21 12.20 -13.68 14.94
N PRO A 22 12.33 -13.71 13.60
CA PRO A 22 11.30 -13.21 12.69
C PRO A 22 9.95 -13.85 13.01
N LYS A 23 8.90 -13.03 13.09
CA LYS A 23 7.52 -13.49 13.19
C LYS A 23 6.78 -13.06 11.93
N MET A 24 5.88 -13.91 11.45
CA MET A 24 5.04 -13.54 10.33
C MET A 24 4.15 -12.36 10.73
N PHE A 25 4.11 -11.34 9.87
CA PHE A 25 3.19 -10.22 10.01
C PHE A 25 1.88 -10.55 9.31
N PHE A 26 0.84 -10.82 10.09
CA PHE A 26 -0.52 -10.92 9.60
C PHE A 26 -1.31 -9.73 10.15
N ALA A 27 -1.76 -8.83 9.27
CA ALA A 27 -2.43 -7.59 9.67
C ALA A 27 -3.66 -7.83 10.59
N PRO A 28 -4.50 -8.86 10.35
CA PRO A 28 -5.63 -9.16 11.26
C PRO A 28 -5.21 -9.46 12.71
N ASP A 29 -4.06 -10.10 12.95
CA ASP A 29 -3.59 -10.37 14.31
C ASP A 29 -3.21 -9.08 15.04
N GLN A 30 -2.65 -8.11 14.31
CA GLN A 30 -2.30 -6.81 14.88
C GLN A 30 -3.55 -5.99 15.22
N ILE A 31 -4.60 -6.06 14.39
CA ILE A 31 -5.89 -5.44 14.68
C ILE A 31 -6.50 -6.04 15.97
N GLN A 32 -6.54 -7.38 16.07
CA GLN A 32 -7.05 -8.07 17.26
C GLN A 32 -6.28 -7.67 18.52
N LYS A 33 -4.94 -7.67 18.44
CA LYS A 33 -4.09 -7.24 19.55
C LYS A 33 -4.39 -5.80 19.98
N ARG A 34 -4.49 -4.85 19.03
CA ARG A 34 -4.75 -3.44 19.36
C ARG A 34 -6.14 -3.22 19.94
N ASN A 35 -7.13 -3.96 19.47
CA ASN A 35 -8.47 -3.96 20.08
C ASN A 35 -8.43 -4.47 21.53
N GLN A 36 -7.63 -5.50 21.83
CA GLN A 36 -7.46 -6.00 23.21
C GLN A 36 -6.70 -5.01 24.09
N ASP A 37 -5.60 -4.44 23.58
CA ASP A 37 -4.73 -3.54 24.34
C ASP A 37 -5.40 -2.20 24.66
N TRP A 38 -6.13 -1.63 23.69
CA TRP A 38 -6.60 -0.23 23.74
C TRP A 38 -8.13 -0.09 23.73
N GLY A 39 -8.84 -1.14 23.39
CA GLY A 39 -10.25 -1.08 23.04
C GLY A 39 -10.48 -0.57 21.60
N PRO A 40 -11.61 -0.98 20.98
CA PRO A 40 -11.89 -0.68 19.58
C PRO A 40 -12.03 0.81 19.27
N GLN A 41 -12.56 1.60 20.22
CA GLN A 41 -12.77 3.04 20.03
C GLN A 41 -11.45 3.80 19.93
N LYS A 42 -10.50 3.53 20.85
CA LYS A 42 -9.18 4.15 20.81
C LYS A 42 -8.39 3.67 19.59
N PHE A 43 -8.42 2.37 19.28
CA PHE A 43 -7.77 1.86 18.06
C PHE A 43 -8.27 2.60 16.81
N GLN A 44 -9.58 2.76 16.65
CA GLN A 44 -10.15 3.48 15.51
C GLN A 44 -9.71 4.95 15.46
N ALA A 45 -9.65 5.63 16.61
CA ALA A 45 -9.20 7.02 16.67
C ALA A 45 -7.74 7.17 16.25
N GLU A 46 -6.85 6.33 16.78
CA GLU A 46 -5.42 6.33 16.43
C GLU A 46 -5.20 5.97 14.96
N LEU A 47 -5.92 4.96 14.45
CA LEU A 47 -5.86 4.57 13.04
C LEU A 47 -6.31 5.72 12.13
N SER A 48 -7.42 6.38 12.48
CA SER A 48 -7.93 7.52 11.71
C SER A 48 -6.94 8.69 11.72
N ALA A 49 -6.33 9.00 12.86
CA ALA A 49 -5.36 10.07 12.97
C ALA A 49 -4.11 9.79 12.12
N ALA A 50 -3.57 8.57 12.21
CA ALA A 50 -2.44 8.13 11.39
C ALA A 50 -2.78 8.15 9.90
N TRP A 51 -4.01 7.76 9.53
CA TRP A 51 -4.48 7.79 8.14
C TRP A 51 -4.55 9.21 7.59
N GLN A 52 -5.12 10.16 8.34
CA GLN A 52 -5.19 11.56 7.90
C GLN A 52 -3.80 12.17 7.72
N ALA A 53 -2.90 11.97 8.69
CA ALA A 53 -1.51 12.43 8.57
C ALA A 53 -0.78 11.80 7.38
N PHE A 54 -1.08 10.55 7.04
CA PHE A 54 -0.53 9.90 5.86
C PHE A 54 -1.08 10.51 4.55
N LEU A 55 -2.39 10.77 4.47
CA LEU A 55 -3.01 11.41 3.30
C LEU A 55 -2.40 12.78 3.02
N GLU A 56 -2.13 13.59 4.04
CA GLU A 56 -1.45 14.90 3.88
C GLU A 56 -0.08 14.77 3.18
N VAL A 57 0.65 13.68 3.44
CA VAL A 57 1.94 13.41 2.78
C VAL A 57 1.72 12.93 1.33
N VAL A 58 0.71 12.10 1.11
CA VAL A 58 0.39 11.53 -0.21
C VAL A 58 -0.07 12.61 -1.20
N ASP A 59 -0.82 13.60 -0.73
CA ASP A 59 -1.29 14.72 -1.56
C ASP A 59 -0.14 15.49 -2.23
N GLY A 60 1.04 15.52 -1.59
CA GLY A 60 2.25 16.13 -2.15
C GLY A 60 3.12 15.17 -2.97
N TRP A 61 2.80 13.88 -3.00
CA TRP A 61 3.63 12.84 -3.60
C TRP A 61 3.06 12.26 -4.89
N VAL A 62 1.74 12.04 -4.99
CA VAL A 62 1.12 11.38 -6.15
C VAL A 62 0.36 12.41 -7.00
N SER A 63 0.68 12.47 -8.29
CA SER A 63 -0.07 13.24 -9.28
C SER A 63 -1.16 12.36 -9.90
N ILE A 64 -2.42 12.75 -9.69
CA ILE A 64 -3.57 12.05 -10.28
C ILE A 64 -3.92 12.66 -11.64
N ASN A 65 -3.70 11.88 -12.70
CA ASN A 65 -3.98 12.25 -14.08
C ASN A 65 -5.37 11.73 -14.48
N HIS A 66 -6.34 12.63 -14.56
CA HIS A 66 -7.67 12.32 -15.06
C HIS A 66 -7.69 12.44 -16.58
N ARG A 67 -8.18 11.39 -17.24
CA ARG A 67 -8.23 11.28 -18.71
C ARG A 67 -9.59 10.75 -19.16
N VAL A 68 -10.03 11.16 -20.35
CA VAL A 68 -11.37 10.85 -20.86
C VAL A 68 -11.33 10.40 -22.31
N GLY A 69 -12.05 9.32 -22.61
CA GLY A 69 -12.26 8.83 -23.96
C GLY A 69 -11.31 7.68 -24.35
N ARG A 70 -11.63 7.07 -25.49
CA ARG A 70 -10.97 5.84 -25.95
C ARG A 70 -9.52 6.07 -26.38
N GLU A 71 -9.24 7.23 -26.98
CA GLU A 71 -7.89 7.60 -27.41
C GLU A 71 -6.97 7.78 -26.18
N GLU A 72 -7.40 8.55 -25.19
CA GLU A 72 -6.62 8.75 -23.97
C GLU A 72 -6.44 7.48 -23.14
N LEU A 73 -7.39 6.53 -23.21
CA LEU A 73 -7.23 5.19 -22.64
C LEU A 73 -6.08 4.43 -23.30
N GLU A 74 -6.03 4.43 -24.63
CA GLU A 74 -4.98 3.73 -25.37
C GLU A 74 -3.60 4.34 -25.08
N GLU A 75 -3.50 5.67 -25.06
CA GLU A 75 -2.27 6.37 -24.67
C GLU A 75 -1.84 6.04 -23.24
N THR A 76 -2.77 6.07 -22.28
CA THR A 76 -2.49 5.71 -20.88
C THR A 76 -1.98 4.29 -20.77
N PHE A 77 -2.60 3.35 -21.50
CA PHE A 77 -2.16 1.96 -21.51
C PHE A 77 -0.73 1.84 -22.03
N GLN A 78 -0.39 2.51 -23.13
CA GLN A 78 0.97 2.49 -23.68
C GLN A 78 1.98 3.13 -22.71
N GLU A 79 1.61 4.22 -22.04
CA GLU A 79 2.46 4.89 -21.05
C GLU A 79 2.75 3.98 -19.85
N VAL A 80 1.74 3.34 -19.28
CA VAL A 80 1.90 2.38 -18.18
C VAL A 80 2.70 1.17 -18.61
N LEU A 81 2.43 0.62 -19.80
CA LEU A 81 3.15 -0.52 -20.37
C LEU A 81 4.65 -0.24 -20.55
N ALA A 82 5.01 1.00 -20.92
CA ALA A 82 6.39 1.46 -21.06
C ALA A 82 7.08 1.76 -19.72
N GLY A 83 6.37 1.66 -18.59
CA GLY A 83 6.88 1.98 -17.27
C GLY A 83 6.67 3.45 -16.91
N ALA A 84 5.41 3.81 -16.67
CA ALA A 84 5.04 5.13 -16.16
C ALA A 84 5.78 5.45 -14.85
N LYS A 85 5.95 6.75 -14.57
CA LYS A 85 6.57 7.19 -13.33
C LYS A 85 5.76 6.69 -12.11
N PRO A 86 6.42 6.27 -11.03
CA PRO A 86 5.74 5.64 -9.89
C PRO A 86 4.85 6.61 -9.07
N ASP A 87 5.04 7.92 -9.26
CA ASP A 87 4.25 9.00 -8.65
C ASP A 87 3.09 9.48 -9.54
N HIS A 88 2.88 8.88 -10.71
CA HIS A 88 1.76 9.18 -11.59
C HIS A 88 0.66 8.11 -11.45
N ALA A 89 -0.51 8.53 -10.96
CA ALA A 89 -1.72 7.73 -11.02
C ALA A 89 -2.55 8.15 -12.24
N PHE A 90 -3.32 7.21 -12.81
CA PHE A 90 -4.23 7.47 -13.93
C PHE A 90 -5.64 7.04 -13.57
N VAL A 91 -6.60 7.92 -13.82
CA VAL A 91 -8.04 7.62 -13.75
C VAL A 91 -8.60 7.92 -15.13
N VAL A 92 -9.05 6.88 -15.84
CA VAL A 92 -9.58 7.01 -17.20
C VAL A 92 -11.07 6.69 -17.22
N SER A 93 -11.89 7.58 -17.77
CA SER A 93 -13.31 7.35 -18.03
C SER A 93 -13.59 7.28 -19.54
N LEU A 94 -14.72 6.69 -19.94
CA LEU A 94 -15.10 6.52 -21.36
C LEU A 94 -16.27 7.42 -21.78
N ASP A 95 -16.76 8.21 -20.83
CA ASP A 95 -17.98 9.00 -20.79
C ASP A 95 -17.88 10.28 -21.62
#